data_AF-A0AAN0Y321-F1
#
_entry.id   AF-A0AAN0Y321-F1
#
_cell.length_a   1.000
_cell.length_b   1.000
_cell.length_c   1.000
_cell.angle_alpha   90.00
_cell.angle_beta   90.00
_cell.angle_gamma   90.00
#
_symmetry.space_group_name_H-M   'P 1'
#
loop_
_entity.id
_entity.type
_entity.pdbx_description
1 polymer ?
#
loop_
_entity_poly.entity_id
_entity_poly.type
_entity_poly.pdbx_seq_one_letter_code
_entity_poly.pdbx_strand_id
1 'polypeptide(L)' 'MANATFQTELGAVTAKGPYFSFVKGREVIQLTFIKPENEENGYGVCKEFPSDISLSPEFMTDFAEQSVNLL' A
#
# COMPACT_ATOMS: atom_id res chain seq x y z
N MET A 1 -5.65 9.03 -12.69
CA MET A 1 -5.28 8.60 -11.33
C MET A 1 -4.17 7.59 -11.50
N ALA A 2 -2.95 7.92 -11.07
CA ALA A 2 -1.82 7.01 -11.23
C ALA A 2 -1.88 5.96 -10.13
N ASN A 3 -2.18 4.71 -10.49
CA ASN A 3 -1.93 3.58 -9.62
C ASN A 3 -0.49 3.12 -9.90
N ALA A 4 0.36 3.15 -8.89
CA ALA A 4 1.71 2.59 -9.00
C ALA A 4 1.73 1.24 -8.29
N THR A 5 2.27 0.22 -8.96
CA THR A 5 2.42 -1.12 -8.38
C THR A 5 3.90 -1.42 -8.20
N PHE A 6 4.26 -1.88 -7.01
CA PHE A 6 5.59 -2.26 -6.61
C PHE A 6 5.57 -3.74 -6.28
N GLN A 7 6.41 -4.50 -6.97
CA GLN A 7 6.58 -5.93 -6.70
C GLN A 7 7.66 -6.09 -5.63
N THR A 8 7.30 -6.76 -4.55
CA THR A 8 8.22 -7.15 -3.47
C THR A 8 8.39 -8.67 -3.49
N GLU A 9 9.39 -9.20 -2.79
CA GLU A 9 9.55 -10.65 -2.64
C GLU A 9 8.38 -11.32 -1.90
N LEU A 10 7.58 -10.54 -1.15
CA LEU A 10 6.46 -11.01 -0.34
C LEU A 10 5.09 -10.89 -1.05
N GLY A 11 5.03 -10.19 -2.18
CA GLY A 11 3.79 -9.89 -2.90
C GLY A 11 3.76 -8.49 -3.50
N ALA A 12 2.57 -8.06 -3.93
CA ALA A 12 2.38 -6.79 -4.62
C ALA A 12 1.91 -5.70 -3.64
N VAL A 13 2.60 -4.56 -3.66
CA VAL A 13 2.15 -3.32 -3.00
C VAL A 13 1.64 -2.35 -4.06
N THR A 14 0.39 -1.92 -3.95
CA THR A 14 -0.21 -0.94 -4.85
C THR A 14 -0.43 0.37 -4.11
N ALA A 15 -0.10 1.48 -4.76
CA ALA A 15 -0.36 2.83 -4.28
C ALA A 15 -1.49 3.46 -5.10
N LYS A 16 -2.49 4.00 -4.42
CA LYS A 16 -3.62 4.73 -5.02
C LYS A 16 -3.72 6.12 -4.40
N GLY A 17 -3.91 7.13 -5.25
CA GLY A 17 -4.10 8.52 -4.84
C GLY A 17 -3.23 9.49 -5.65
N PRO A 18 -2.96 10.69 -5.12
CA PRO A 18 -3.44 11.21 -3.82
C PRO A 18 -4.95 11.51 -3.81
N TYR A 19 -5.54 11.56 -2.61
CA TYR A 19 -6.91 12.05 -2.35
C TYR A 19 -7.04 12.67 -0.95
N PHE A 20 -8.05 13.51 -0.72
CA PHE A 20 -8.30 14.12 0.60
C PHE A 20 -9.07 13.15 1.51
N SER A 21 -8.46 12.74 2.64
CA SER A 21 -9.12 11.95 3.67
C SER A 21 -9.76 12.86 4.70
N PHE A 22 -11.09 12.89 4.75
CA PHE A 22 -11.84 13.66 5.75
C PHE A 22 -11.63 13.14 7.17
N VAL A 23 -11.36 11.85 7.33
CA VAL A 23 -11.07 11.23 8.64
C VAL A 23 -9.70 11.68 9.16
N LYS A 24 -8.72 11.83 8.27
CA LYS A 24 -7.36 12.30 8.62
C LYS A 24 -7.20 13.82 8.53
N GLY A 25 -8.15 14.52 7.93
CA GLY A 25 -8.12 15.98 7.72
C GLY A 25 -6.99 16.44 6.80
N ARG A 26 -6.48 15.58 5.91
CA ARG A 26 -5.35 15.87 5.02
C ARG A 26 -5.37 15.02 3.74
N GLU A 27 -4.56 15.41 2.76
CA GLU A 27 -4.27 14.55 1.61
C GLU A 27 -3.44 13.33 2.00
N VAL A 28 -3.83 12.19 1.44
CA VAL A 28 -3.26 10.87 1.70
C VAL A 28 -3.06 10.11 0.39
N ILE A 29 -2.22 9.10 0.47
CA ILE A 29 -2.13 7.99 -0.46
C ILE A 29 -2.55 6.71 0.28
N GLN A 30 -3.18 5.79 -0.42
CA GLN A 30 -3.53 4.48 0.11
C GLN A 30 -2.56 3.45 -0.43
N LEU A 31 -1.92 2.69 0.46
CA LEU A 31 -1.15 1.51 0.10
C LEU A 31 -1.95 0.25 0.39
N THR A 32 -1.93 -0.70 -0.55
CA THR A 32 -2.54 -2.01 -0.40
C THR A 32 -1.51 -3.09 -0.70
N PHE A 33 -1.27 -3.99 0.25
CA PHE A 33 -0.43 -5.17 0.09
C PHE A 33 -1.28 -6.42 -0.12
N ILE A 34 -0.95 -7.21 -1.14
CA ILE A 34 -1.60 -8.50 -1.45
C ILE A 34 -0.52 -9.57 -1.61
N LYS A 35 -0.63 -10.68 -0.87
CA LYS A 35 0.24 -11.86 -1.03
C LYS A 35 -0.06 -12.56 -2.37
N PRO A 36 0.93 -13.20 -3.03
CA PRO A 36 0.72 -13.90 -4.30
C PRO A 36 -0.43 -14.92 -4.26
N GLU A 37 -0.54 -15.69 -3.18
CA GLU A 37 -1.61 -16.67 -2.98
C GLU A 37 -3.02 -16.06 -2.83
N ASN A 38 -3.10 -14.76 -2.55
CA ASN A 38 -4.36 -14.04 -2.35
C ASN A 38 -4.75 -13.16 -3.54
N GLU A 39 -3.95 -13.13 -4.61
CA GLU A 39 -4.22 -12.28 -5.78
C GLU A 39 -5.58 -12.56 -6.42
N GLU A 40 -5.97 -13.84 -6.56
CA GLU A 40 -7.24 -14.22 -7.18
C GLU A 40 -8.47 -13.73 -6.39
N ASN A 41 -8.34 -13.63 -5.07
CA ASN A 41 -9.43 -13.25 -4.17
C ASN A 41 -9.37 -11.77 -3.76
N GLY A 42 -8.28 -11.06 -4.08
CA GLY A 42 -8.07 -9.66 -3.73
C GLY A 42 -7.95 -9.38 -2.23
N TYR A 43 -7.62 -10.40 -1.43
CA TYR A 43 -7.50 -10.27 0.03
C TYR A 43 -6.12 -9.69 0.41
N GLY A 44 -6.10 -8.64 1.22
CA GLY A 44 -4.87 -7.92 1.54
C GLY A 44 -5.00 -6.90 2.65
N VAL A 45 -3.88 -6.24 2.98
CA VAL A 45 -3.81 -5.18 4.00
C VAL A 45 -3.84 -3.83 3.31
N CYS A 46 -4.70 -2.93 3.80
CA CYS A 46 -4.84 -1.59 3.27
C CYS A 46 -4.60 -0.54 4.35
N LYS A 47 -3.78 0.49 4.05
CA LYS A 47 -3.45 1.56 4.99
C LYS A 47 -3.23 2.90 4.29
N GLU A 48 -3.71 3.97 4.92
CA GLU A 48 -3.49 5.34 4.46
C GLU A 48 -2.20 5.93 5.04
N PHE A 49 -1.47 6.66 4.20
CA PHE A 49 -0.28 7.42 4.55
C PHE A 49 -0.40 8.86 4.06
N PRO A 50 0.26 9.83 4.72
CA PRO A 50 0.40 11.19 4.21
C PRO A 50 0.82 11.24 2.74
N SER A 51 0.21 12.09 1.91
CA SER A 51 0.54 12.18 0.48
C SER A 51 1.93 12.76 0.18
N ASP A 52 2.55 13.41 1.17
CA ASP A 52 3.88 14.02 1.13
C ASP A 52 5.00 13.05 1.54
N ILE A 53 4.68 11.78 1.83
CA ILE A 53 5.67 10.76 2.14
C ILE A 53 6.45 10.33 0.89
N SER A 54 7.73 10.01 1.05
CA SER A 54 8.54 9.40 0.00
C SER A 54 8.26 7.89 -0.09
N LEU A 55 7.70 7.44 -1.21
CA LEU A 55 7.48 6.02 -1.51
C LEU A 55 8.74 5.39 -2.09
N SER A 56 9.77 5.23 -1.25
CA SER A 56 10.99 4.52 -1.67
C SER A 56 10.76 3.01 -1.74
N PRO A 57 11.59 2.27 -2.51
CA PRO A 57 11.53 0.80 -2.51
C PRO A 57 11.64 0.20 -1.11
N GLU A 58 12.52 0.74 -0.26
CA GLU A 58 12.71 0.28 1.12
C GLU A 58 11.44 0.48 1.96
N PHE A 59 10.75 1.60 1.78
CA PHE A 59 9.48 1.87 2.43
C PHE A 59 8.38 0.88 1.99
N MET A 60 8.33 0.54 0.69
CA MET A 60 7.38 -0.44 0.19
C MET A 60 7.66 -1.86 0.71
N THR A 61 8.94 -2.24 0.80
CA THR A 61 9.36 -3.51 1.40
C THR A 61 9.00 -3.58 2.89
N ASP A 62 9.32 -2.55 3.67
CA ASP A 62 8.96 -2.48 5.10
C ASP A 62 7.44 -2.56 5.32
N PHE A 63 6.65 -1.88 4.47
CA PHE A 63 5.20 -2.00 4.51
C PHE A 63 4.72 -3.44 4.20
N ALA A 64 5.31 -4.11 3.22
CA ALA A 64 5.01 -5.50 2.89
C ALA A 64 5.37 -6.46 4.05
N GLU A 65 6.54 -6.29 4.67
CA GLU A 65 7.00 -7.08 5.82
C GLU A 65 6.09 -6.90 7.05
N GLN A 66 5.63 -5.68 7.32
CA GLN A 66 4.66 -5.44 8.40
C GLN A 66 3.30 -6.06 8.08
N SER A 67 2.89 -6.01 6.81
CA SER A 67 1.58 -6.49 6.37
C SER A 67 1.50 -8.02 6.31
N VAL A 68 2.61 -8.71 6.04
CA VAL A 68 2.65 -10.18 5.90
C VAL A 68 2.23 -10.89 7.19
N ASN A 69 2.49 -10.28 8.35
CA ASN A 69 2.17 -10.79 9.68
C ASN A 69 0.70 -10.56 10.08
N LEU A 70 -0.06 -9.82 9.28
CA LEU A 70 -1.47 -9.49 9.51
C LEU A 70 -2.44 -10.32 8.63
N LEU A 71 -1.89 -11.15 7.73
CA LEU A 71 -2.62 -12.00 6.78
C LEU A 71 -2.32 -13.47 7.06
#